data_AF-A0A2J8PUJ6-F1
#
_entry.id   AF-A0A2J8PUJ6-F1
#
_cell.length_a   1.000
_cell.length_b   1.000
_cell.length_c   1.000
_cell.angle_alpha   90.00
_cell.angle_beta   90.00
_cell.angle_gamma   90.00
#
_symmetry.space_group_name_H-M   'P 1'
#
loop_
_entity.id
_entity.type
_entity.pdbx_description
1 polymer ?
#
loop_
_entity_poly.entity_id
_entity_poly.type
_entity_poly.pdbx_seq_one_letter_code
_entity_poly.pdbx_strand_id
1 'polypeptide(L)'
;MASPTSTNPAHAHFESFLQAQLCQDVLSSFQELCGALGLEPGGGLPQYHKIKDQLNYWSAKSLWTKLDKRAGQPVYQQGRACTSTKCLVVGAGPCGLRVAVELALLGARVVLVEKRTKFSRHNVLHLWPFTIHDLRALGAKKFYGRFCTGTLDHISIRQLQLLLLKVALLLGVEIHWGVTFTGLQPPPRKGSGWHAQLQPNPPAQLANYEFDVLISAAGGKFVPEGFKVREMRGKLAIGITANF
;
A
#
# COMPACT_ATOMS: atom_id res chain seq x y z
N MET A 1 -12.03 -42.58 -0.87
CA MET A 1 -10.92 -41.66 -0.57
C MET A 1 -10.86 -40.67 -1.71
N ALA A 2 -11.18 -39.40 -1.45
CA ALA A 2 -11.10 -38.38 -2.50
C ALA A 2 -9.61 -38.17 -2.84
N SER A 3 -9.30 -38.26 -4.12
CA SER A 3 -8.00 -37.85 -4.67
C SER A 3 -7.67 -36.43 -4.18
N PRO A 4 -6.43 -36.17 -3.72
CA PRO A 4 -6.04 -34.81 -3.36
C PRO A 4 -6.16 -33.99 -4.65
N THR A 5 -7.13 -33.07 -4.68
CA THR A 5 -7.22 -32.07 -5.74
C THR A 5 -5.85 -31.42 -5.81
N SER A 6 -5.21 -31.46 -6.98
CA SER A 6 -3.93 -30.80 -7.20
C SER A 6 -4.09 -29.34 -6.79
N THR A 7 -3.61 -28.99 -5.61
CA THR A 7 -3.73 -27.65 -5.04
C THR A 7 -2.81 -26.77 -5.85
N ASN A 8 -3.37 -25.97 -6.74
CA ASN A 8 -2.61 -24.96 -7.48
C ASN A 8 -1.77 -24.16 -6.47
N PRO A 9 -0.42 -24.23 -6.53
CA PRO A 9 0.43 -23.57 -5.55
C PRO A 9 0.13 -22.07 -5.43
N ALA A 10 -0.26 -21.41 -6.53
CA ALA A 10 -0.65 -20.01 -6.53
C ALA A 10 -1.91 -19.74 -5.68
N HIS A 11 -2.87 -20.67 -5.62
CA HIS A 11 -4.03 -20.53 -4.74
C HIS A 11 -3.61 -20.58 -3.27
N ALA A 12 -2.69 -21.48 -2.91
CA ALA A 12 -2.19 -21.59 -1.54
C ALA A 12 -1.43 -20.32 -1.12
N HIS A 13 -0.52 -19.81 -1.96
CA HIS A 13 0.20 -18.57 -1.67
C HIS A 13 -0.75 -17.36 -1.58
N PHE A 14 -1.79 -17.30 -2.42
CA PHE A 14 -2.79 -16.24 -2.31
C PHE A 14 -3.62 -16.32 -1.02
N GLU A 15 -4.03 -17.50 -0.58
CA GLU A 15 -4.71 -17.65 0.72
C GLU A 15 -3.78 -17.27 1.89
N SER A 16 -2.51 -17.69 1.86
CA SER A 16 -1.50 -17.28 2.84
C SER A 16 -1.35 -15.75 2.88
N PHE A 17 -1.27 -15.11 1.72
CA PHE A 17 -1.23 -13.65 1.59
C PHE A 17 -2.48 -12.97 2.17
N LEU A 18 -3.67 -13.50 1.87
CA LEU A 18 -4.93 -12.98 2.42
C LEU A 18 -4.97 -13.10 3.95
N GLN A 19 -4.47 -14.19 4.51
CA GLN A 19 -4.55 -14.49 5.94
C GLN A 19 -3.41 -13.88 6.76
N ALA A 20 -2.26 -13.57 6.14
CA ALA A 20 -1.06 -13.04 6.81
C ALA A 20 -1.37 -11.86 7.75
N GLN A 21 -0.87 -11.95 8.98
CA GLN A 21 -1.12 -11.00 10.07
C GLN A 21 0.13 -10.21 10.49
N LEU A 22 1.29 -10.50 9.92
CA LEU A 22 2.52 -9.73 10.12
C LEU A 22 2.95 -9.11 8.78
N CYS A 23 3.62 -7.96 8.87
CA CYS A 23 4.09 -7.24 7.67
C CYS A 23 5.02 -8.12 6.83
N GLN A 24 5.96 -8.82 7.47
CA GLN A 24 6.91 -9.68 6.77
C GLN A 24 6.22 -10.86 6.09
N ASP A 25 5.27 -11.52 6.76
CA ASP A 25 4.49 -12.62 6.18
C ASP A 25 3.68 -12.17 4.95
N VAL A 26 3.12 -10.95 4.97
CA VAL A 26 2.44 -10.38 3.80
C VAL A 26 3.40 -10.21 2.63
N LEU A 27 4.63 -9.74 2.89
CA LEU A 27 5.63 -9.54 1.85
C LEU A 27 6.15 -10.86 1.29
N SER A 28 6.49 -11.83 2.15
CA SER A 28 7.01 -13.13 1.73
C SER A 28 5.97 -13.92 0.94
N SER A 29 4.73 -14.04 1.46
CA SER A 29 3.65 -14.74 0.75
C SER A 29 3.28 -14.07 -0.57
N PHE A 30 3.37 -12.73 -0.67
CA PHE A 30 3.17 -12.02 -1.93
C PHE A 30 4.29 -12.28 -2.94
N GLN A 31 5.54 -12.36 -2.47
CA GLN A 31 6.69 -12.69 -3.32
C GLN A 31 6.60 -14.12 -3.84
N GLU A 32 6.25 -15.09 -2.98
CA GLU A 32 5.99 -16.47 -3.39
C GLU A 32 4.84 -16.57 -4.40
N LEU A 33 3.76 -15.81 -4.17
CA LEU A 33 2.65 -15.72 -5.12
C LEU A 33 3.10 -15.19 -6.48
N CYS A 34 3.87 -14.09 -6.50
CA CYS A 34 4.41 -13.54 -7.73
C CYS A 34 5.30 -14.56 -8.45
N GLY A 35 6.19 -15.25 -7.72
CA GLY A 35 7.02 -16.31 -8.26
C GLY A 35 6.22 -17.47 -8.87
N ALA A 36 5.17 -17.94 -8.18
CA ALA A 36 4.27 -18.99 -8.67
C ALA A 36 3.49 -18.59 -9.94
N LEU A 37 3.31 -17.29 -10.16
CA LEU A 37 2.62 -16.72 -11.33
C LEU A 37 3.57 -16.23 -12.43
N GLY A 38 4.89 -16.37 -12.23
CA GLY A 38 5.93 -15.87 -13.16
C GLY A 38 5.95 -14.34 -13.27
N LEU A 39 5.75 -13.64 -12.16
CA LEU A 39 5.67 -12.18 -12.09
C LEU A 39 6.72 -11.61 -11.14
N GLU A 40 7.13 -10.37 -11.39
CA GLU A 40 7.91 -9.57 -10.46
C GLU A 40 6.99 -8.57 -9.72
N PRO A 41 7.20 -8.34 -8.41
CA PRO A 41 6.44 -7.35 -7.66
C PRO A 41 6.79 -5.90 -8.09
N GLY A 42 5.84 -4.98 -7.94
CA GLY A 42 6.06 -3.57 -8.31
C GLY A 42 5.87 -3.28 -9.81
N GLY A 43 5.12 -4.12 -10.53
CA GLY A 43 4.84 -4.02 -11.96
C GLY A 43 3.62 -3.16 -12.34
N GLY A 44 3.05 -2.40 -11.41
CA GLY A 44 1.86 -1.57 -11.63
C GLY A 44 0.60 -2.35 -12.01
N LEU A 45 -0.37 -1.68 -12.65
CA LEU A 45 -1.64 -2.30 -13.08
C LEU A 45 -1.48 -3.49 -14.06
N PRO A 46 -0.47 -3.56 -14.96
CA PRO A 46 -0.22 -4.76 -15.73
C PRO A 46 0.03 -6.01 -14.87
N GLN A 47 0.73 -5.87 -13.74
CA GLN A 47 0.90 -6.96 -12.77
C GLN A 47 -0.45 -7.35 -12.17
N TYR A 48 -1.26 -6.37 -11.74
CA TYR A 48 -2.60 -6.61 -11.21
C TYR A 48 -3.47 -7.44 -12.16
N HIS A 49 -3.53 -7.06 -13.45
CA HIS A 49 -4.31 -7.78 -14.44
C HIS A 49 -3.83 -9.23 -14.61
N LYS A 50 -2.51 -9.46 -14.70
CA LYS A 50 -1.94 -10.82 -14.79
C LYS A 50 -2.25 -11.67 -13.56
N ILE A 51 -2.14 -11.09 -12.34
CA ILE A 51 -2.50 -11.80 -11.10
C ILE A 51 -3.98 -12.19 -11.14
N LYS A 52 -4.87 -11.24 -11.46
CA LYS A 52 -6.32 -11.46 -11.51
C LYS A 52 -6.68 -12.55 -12.51
N ASP A 53 -6.10 -12.51 -13.70
CA ASP A 53 -6.43 -13.42 -14.80
C ASP A 53 -6.00 -14.86 -14.49
N GLN A 54 -4.85 -15.04 -13.83
CA GLN A 54 -4.38 -16.35 -13.37
C GLN A 54 -5.06 -16.84 -12.08
N LEU A 55 -5.58 -15.93 -11.25
CA LEU A 55 -6.32 -16.24 -10.01
C LEU A 55 -7.83 -16.06 -10.17
N ASN A 56 -8.40 -16.57 -11.26
CA ASN A 56 -9.85 -16.54 -11.48
C ASN A 56 -10.54 -17.75 -10.83
N TYR A 57 -10.55 -17.78 -9.49
CA TYR A 57 -11.21 -18.84 -8.72
C TYR A 57 -12.14 -18.28 -7.64
N TRP A 58 -12.96 -19.17 -7.06
CA TRP A 58 -14.10 -18.79 -6.20
C TRP A 58 -13.72 -17.87 -5.03
N SER A 59 -12.57 -18.09 -4.38
CA SER A 59 -12.16 -17.29 -3.22
C SER A 59 -11.77 -15.87 -3.60
N ALA A 60 -11.10 -15.68 -4.74
CA ALA A 60 -10.56 -14.39 -5.16
C ALA A 60 -11.57 -13.50 -5.92
N LYS A 61 -12.57 -14.11 -6.57
CA LYS A 61 -13.54 -13.42 -7.45
C LYS A 61 -14.22 -12.20 -6.83
N SER A 62 -14.60 -12.28 -5.56
CA SER A 62 -15.26 -11.17 -4.85
C SER A 62 -14.33 -9.98 -4.61
N LEU A 63 -13.03 -10.21 -4.44
CA LEU A 63 -12.03 -9.16 -4.30
C LEU A 63 -11.80 -8.45 -5.65
N TRP A 64 -11.64 -9.23 -6.72
CA TRP A 64 -11.48 -8.69 -8.08
C TRP A 64 -12.65 -7.82 -8.49
N THR A 65 -13.88 -8.30 -8.28
CA THR A 65 -15.10 -7.51 -8.56
C THR A 65 -15.09 -6.14 -7.89
N LYS A 66 -14.58 -6.06 -6.66
CA LYS A 66 -14.50 -4.82 -5.89
C LYS A 66 -13.42 -3.87 -6.42
N LEU A 67 -12.22 -4.39 -6.64
CA LEU A 67 -11.09 -3.62 -7.16
C LEU A 67 -11.35 -3.17 -8.60
N ASP A 68 -11.87 -4.03 -9.48
CA ASP A 68 -12.26 -3.70 -10.85
C ASP A 68 -13.36 -2.63 -10.87
N LYS A 69 -14.36 -2.72 -9.98
CA LYS A 69 -15.40 -1.67 -9.86
C LYS A 69 -14.80 -0.31 -9.49
N ARG A 70 -13.78 -0.28 -8.63
CA ARG A 70 -13.06 0.96 -8.27
C ARG A 70 -12.22 1.43 -9.46
N ALA A 71 -11.38 0.57 -10.04
CA ALA A 71 -10.50 0.88 -11.16
C ALA A 71 -11.25 1.34 -12.43
N GLY A 72 -12.47 0.84 -12.63
CA GLY A 72 -13.35 1.21 -13.74
C GLY A 72 -14.03 2.58 -13.60
N GLN A 73 -13.83 3.32 -12.51
CA GLN A 73 -14.40 4.66 -12.39
C GLN A 73 -13.79 5.62 -13.41
N PRO A 74 -14.58 6.53 -14.03
CA PRO A 74 -14.12 7.40 -15.11
C PRO A 74 -12.89 8.25 -14.78
N VAL A 75 -12.73 8.65 -13.52
CA VAL A 75 -11.59 9.47 -13.06
C VAL A 75 -10.23 8.81 -13.32
N TYR A 76 -10.16 7.47 -13.32
CA TYR A 76 -8.93 6.73 -13.55
C TYR A 76 -8.60 6.55 -15.03
N GLN A 77 -9.56 6.81 -15.94
CA GLN A 77 -9.42 6.63 -17.38
C GLN A 77 -8.86 5.23 -17.76
N GLN A 78 -9.36 4.18 -17.08
CA GLN A 78 -8.84 2.81 -17.20
C GLN A 78 -7.33 2.69 -16.91
N GLY A 79 -6.84 3.43 -15.90
CA GLY A 79 -5.43 3.46 -15.53
C GLY A 79 -4.55 4.25 -16.52
N ARG A 80 -5.13 5.20 -17.26
CA ARG A 80 -4.41 6.00 -18.27
C ARG A 80 -4.19 7.45 -17.86
N ALA A 81 -4.80 7.90 -16.76
CA ALA A 81 -4.77 9.28 -16.33
C ALA A 81 -3.35 9.79 -16.00
N CYS A 82 -2.47 8.91 -15.47
CA CYS A 82 -1.15 9.29 -14.99
C CYS A 82 -0.02 8.35 -15.48
N THR A 83 -0.13 7.76 -16.68
CA THR A 83 0.81 6.72 -17.18
C THR A 83 2.26 7.16 -17.30
N SER A 84 2.51 8.45 -17.55
CA SER A 84 3.85 9.04 -17.60
C SER A 84 4.33 9.59 -16.25
N THR A 85 3.49 9.53 -15.20
CA THR A 85 3.80 10.11 -13.89
C THR A 85 4.55 9.11 -13.02
N LYS A 86 5.70 9.55 -12.48
CA LYS A 86 6.50 8.80 -11.51
C LYS A 86 6.35 9.41 -10.13
N CYS A 87 5.91 8.62 -9.18
CA CYS A 87 5.61 9.04 -7.82
C CYS A 87 6.57 8.38 -6.83
N LEU A 88 7.00 9.16 -5.84
CA LEU A 88 7.60 8.67 -4.60
C LEU A 88 6.67 9.00 -3.42
N VAL A 89 6.22 7.96 -2.71
CA VAL A 89 5.42 8.09 -1.48
C VAL A 89 6.32 7.82 -0.27
N VAL A 90 6.31 8.72 0.71
CA VAL A 90 7.12 8.57 1.94
C VAL A 90 6.23 8.16 3.10
N GLY A 91 6.36 6.91 3.56
CA GLY A 91 5.70 6.36 4.73
C GLY A 91 4.55 5.39 4.43
N ALA A 92 4.60 4.18 4.98
CA ALA A 92 3.56 3.16 4.89
C ALA A 92 2.56 3.25 6.06
N GLY A 93 2.23 4.48 6.49
CA GLY A 93 1.07 4.72 7.35
C GLY A 93 -0.24 4.49 6.59
N PRO A 94 -1.40 4.45 7.27
CA PRO A 94 -2.69 4.33 6.60
C PRO A 94 -2.88 5.33 5.45
N CYS A 95 -2.55 6.61 5.67
CA CYS A 95 -2.71 7.64 4.65
C CYS A 95 -1.76 7.44 3.45
N GLY A 96 -0.49 7.11 3.70
CA GLY A 96 0.49 6.90 2.62
C GLY A 96 0.14 5.70 1.74
N LEU A 97 -0.25 4.57 2.35
CA LEU A 97 -0.73 3.41 1.60
C LEU A 97 -2.02 3.72 0.84
N ARG A 98 -2.95 4.47 1.45
CA ARG A 98 -4.21 4.85 0.78
C ARG A 98 -3.97 5.74 -0.44
N VAL A 99 -3.03 6.69 -0.36
CA VAL A 99 -2.63 7.52 -1.51
C VAL A 99 -1.93 6.68 -2.57
N ALA A 100 -1.03 5.77 -2.17
CA ALA A 100 -0.38 4.85 -3.11
C ALA A 100 -1.39 4.01 -3.91
N VAL A 101 -2.47 3.56 -3.28
CA VAL A 101 -3.58 2.87 -3.95
C VAL A 101 -4.25 3.75 -5.01
N GLU A 102 -4.59 5.02 -4.71
CA GLU A 102 -5.20 5.90 -5.72
C GLU A 102 -4.24 6.20 -6.87
N LEU A 103 -2.96 6.47 -6.58
CA LEU A 103 -1.94 6.73 -7.61
C LEU A 103 -1.75 5.52 -8.52
N ALA A 104 -1.77 4.30 -7.96
CA ALA A 104 -1.71 3.08 -8.75
C ALA A 104 -2.93 2.93 -9.65
N LEU A 105 -4.14 3.20 -9.15
CA LEU A 105 -5.37 3.16 -9.94
C LEU A 105 -5.39 4.21 -11.07
N LEU A 106 -4.76 5.38 -10.86
CA LEU A 106 -4.57 6.39 -11.92
C LEU A 106 -3.58 5.93 -13.01
N GLY A 107 -2.84 4.85 -12.79
CA GLY A 107 -1.85 4.31 -13.73
C GLY A 107 -0.44 4.86 -13.55
N ALA A 108 -0.15 5.58 -12.46
CA ALA A 108 1.18 6.11 -12.19
C ALA A 108 2.17 5.00 -11.81
N ARG A 109 3.48 5.25 -12.03
CA ARG A 109 4.54 4.45 -11.41
C ARG A 109 4.66 4.87 -9.95
N VAL A 110 4.31 3.99 -9.02
CA VAL A 110 4.33 4.30 -7.58
C VAL A 110 5.42 3.51 -6.89
N VAL A 111 6.40 4.24 -6.34
CA VAL A 111 7.40 3.73 -5.41
C VAL A 111 7.12 4.30 -4.02
N LEU A 112 7.14 3.46 -3.00
CA LEU A 112 6.94 3.86 -1.60
C LEU A 112 8.14 3.46 -0.76
N VAL A 113 8.61 4.36 0.11
CA VAL A 113 9.67 4.08 1.09
C VAL A 113 9.12 4.15 2.52
N GLU A 114 9.41 3.15 3.34
CA GLU A 114 9.06 3.12 4.76
C GLU A 114 10.28 2.79 5.62
N LYS A 115 10.52 3.62 6.64
CA LYS A 115 11.67 3.48 7.52
C LYS A 115 11.61 2.26 8.44
N ARG A 116 10.42 1.81 8.82
CA ARG A 116 10.22 0.63 9.68
C ARG A 116 10.13 -0.63 8.83
N THR A 117 10.20 -1.78 9.50
CA THR A 117 10.05 -3.10 8.86
C THR A 117 8.82 -3.86 9.36
N LYS A 118 8.03 -3.25 10.25
CA LYS A 118 6.83 -3.86 10.85
C LYS A 118 5.77 -2.84 11.23
N PHE A 119 4.52 -3.30 11.30
CA PHE A 119 3.39 -2.57 11.85
C PHE A 119 3.14 -2.95 13.31
N SER A 120 3.52 -2.06 14.23
CA SER A 120 3.54 -2.34 15.68
C SER A 120 2.51 -1.57 16.50
N ARG A 121 1.71 -0.69 15.89
CA ARG A 121 0.78 0.18 16.63
C ARG A 121 -0.57 -0.51 16.83
N HIS A 122 -0.94 -0.70 18.10
CA HIS A 122 -2.19 -1.36 18.49
C HIS A 122 -3.35 -0.40 18.75
N ASN A 123 -3.07 0.89 18.98
CA ASN A 123 -4.09 1.91 19.19
C ASN A 123 -5.16 1.86 18.08
N VAL A 124 -6.38 2.18 18.48
CA VAL A 124 -7.59 2.06 17.66
C VAL A 124 -7.98 3.41 17.09
N LEU A 125 -8.30 3.42 15.80
CA LEU A 125 -8.80 4.59 15.08
C LEU A 125 -10.31 4.45 14.91
N HIS A 126 -11.05 5.49 15.27
CA HIS A 126 -12.43 5.65 14.83
C HIS A 126 -12.47 5.91 13.31
N LEU A 127 -13.50 5.39 12.65
CA LEU A 127 -13.73 5.46 11.22
C LEU A 127 -15.09 6.12 10.94
N TRP A 128 -15.07 7.19 10.16
CA TRP A 128 -16.30 7.80 9.69
C TRP A 128 -17.00 6.88 8.67
N PRO A 129 -18.33 7.03 8.46
CA PRO A 129 -19.09 6.19 7.55
C PRO A 129 -18.50 6.08 6.14
N PHE A 130 -17.99 7.18 5.59
CA PHE A 130 -17.37 7.18 4.25
C PHE A 130 -16.07 6.36 4.20
N THR A 131 -15.26 6.39 5.27
CA THR A 131 -14.03 5.60 5.37
C THR A 131 -14.35 4.11 5.47
N ILE A 132 -15.40 3.74 6.21
CA ILE A 132 -15.88 2.35 6.28
C ILE A 132 -16.34 1.89 4.89
N HIS A 133 -17.07 2.74 4.16
CA HIS A 133 -17.52 2.44 2.80
C HIS A 133 -16.35 2.27 1.83
N ASP A 134 -15.37 3.19 1.85
CA ASP A 134 -14.16 3.14 1.03
C ASP A 134 -13.37 1.85 1.26
N LEU A 135 -13.07 1.52 2.51
CA LEU A 135 -12.34 0.29 2.85
C LEU A 135 -13.13 -0.97 2.45
N ARG A 136 -14.46 -1.00 2.64
CA ARG A 136 -15.31 -2.12 2.15
C ARG A 136 -15.28 -2.25 0.63
N ALA A 137 -15.20 -1.14 -0.09
CA ALA A 137 -15.08 -1.12 -1.54
C ALA A 137 -13.69 -1.57 -2.02
N LEU A 138 -12.65 -1.46 -1.19
CA LEU A 138 -11.32 -2.04 -1.43
C LEU A 138 -11.17 -3.50 -0.96
N GLY A 139 -12.27 -4.13 -0.53
CA GLY A 139 -12.24 -5.53 -0.11
C GLY A 139 -11.83 -5.78 1.33
N ALA A 140 -11.95 -4.78 2.23
CA ALA A 140 -11.57 -4.90 3.65
C ALA A 140 -11.98 -6.21 4.34
N LYS A 141 -13.23 -6.66 4.16
CA LYS A 141 -13.73 -7.89 4.77
C LYS A 141 -13.02 -9.16 4.27
N LYS A 142 -12.41 -9.14 3.08
CA LYS A 142 -11.63 -10.27 2.55
C LYS A 142 -10.28 -10.37 3.26
N PHE A 143 -9.64 -9.24 3.54
CA PHE A 143 -8.34 -9.19 4.22
C PHE A 143 -8.44 -9.25 5.75
N TYR A 144 -9.57 -8.79 6.30
CA TYR A 144 -9.85 -8.75 7.72
C TYR A 144 -11.33 -9.06 7.98
N GLY A 145 -11.65 -10.32 8.25
CA GLY A 145 -13.04 -10.79 8.39
C GLY A 145 -13.85 -10.08 9.50
N ARG A 146 -13.16 -9.53 10.52
CA ARG A 146 -13.77 -8.77 11.61
C ARG A 146 -13.96 -7.27 11.30
N PHE A 147 -13.63 -6.84 10.08
CA PHE A 147 -13.72 -5.43 9.70
C PHE A 147 -15.15 -4.89 9.85
N CYS A 148 -15.33 -3.99 10.83
CA CYS A 148 -16.59 -3.29 11.09
C CYS A 148 -17.80 -4.27 11.09
N THR A 149 -17.69 -5.35 11.87
CA THR A 149 -18.77 -6.32 12.09
C THR A 149 -19.86 -5.70 12.97
N GLY A 150 -21.13 -5.89 12.60
CA GLY A 150 -22.24 -5.24 13.29
C GLY A 150 -22.17 -3.72 13.16
N THR A 151 -22.21 -3.03 14.31
CA THR A 151 -22.15 -1.56 14.42
C THR A 151 -20.75 -1.03 14.72
N LEU A 152 -19.72 -1.89 14.69
CA LEU A 152 -18.33 -1.45 14.91
C LEU A 152 -17.89 -0.47 13.82
N ASP A 153 -17.22 0.59 14.25
CA ASP A 153 -16.83 1.77 13.46
C ASP A 153 -15.35 2.13 13.66
N HIS A 154 -14.52 1.15 13.99
CA HIS A 154 -13.13 1.38 14.33
C HIS A 154 -12.21 0.24 13.90
N ILE A 155 -10.91 0.51 13.85
CA ILE A 155 -9.87 -0.45 13.48
C ILE A 155 -8.55 -0.11 14.16
N SER A 156 -7.77 -1.12 14.58
CA SER A 156 -6.41 -0.87 15.07
C SER A 156 -5.50 -0.41 13.92
N ILE A 157 -4.56 0.49 14.23
CA ILE A 157 -3.66 1.08 13.23
C ILE A 157 -2.96 -0.02 12.41
N ARG A 158 -2.39 -1.03 13.05
CA ARG A 158 -1.70 -2.13 12.35
C ARG A 158 -2.61 -2.93 11.42
N GLN A 159 -3.87 -3.15 11.77
CA GLN A 159 -4.81 -3.89 10.92
C GLN A 159 -5.19 -3.08 9.68
N LEU A 160 -5.37 -1.77 9.83
CA LEU A 160 -5.59 -0.87 8.70
C LEU A 160 -4.38 -0.84 7.76
N GLN A 161 -3.16 -0.81 8.32
CA GLN A 161 -1.93 -0.86 7.55
C GLN A 161 -1.79 -2.19 6.78
N LEU A 162 -2.06 -3.34 7.40
CA LEU A 162 -2.01 -4.65 6.73
C LEU A 162 -2.99 -4.75 5.57
N LEU A 163 -4.23 -4.30 5.77
CA LEU A 163 -5.26 -4.29 4.74
C LEU A 163 -4.82 -3.45 3.54
N LEU A 164 -4.41 -2.20 3.77
CA LEU A 164 -4.01 -1.30 2.70
C LEU A 164 -2.71 -1.74 2.02
N LEU A 165 -1.79 -2.37 2.76
CA LEU A 165 -0.57 -2.97 2.20
C LEU A 165 -0.93 -4.06 1.18
N LYS A 166 -1.85 -4.96 1.52
CA LYS A 166 -2.29 -6.02 0.60
C LYS A 166 -2.90 -5.45 -0.67
N VAL A 167 -3.73 -4.42 -0.55
CA VAL A 167 -4.31 -3.73 -1.72
C VAL A 167 -3.22 -3.06 -2.57
N ALA A 168 -2.27 -2.34 -1.95
CA ALA A 168 -1.20 -1.66 -2.65
C ALA A 168 -0.29 -2.65 -3.43
N LEU A 169 0.09 -3.77 -2.80
CA LEU A 169 0.88 -4.82 -3.44
C LEU A 169 0.16 -5.44 -4.65
N LEU A 170 -1.13 -5.77 -4.50
CA LEU A 170 -1.93 -6.30 -5.60
C LEU A 170 -2.03 -5.35 -6.79
N LEU A 171 -2.08 -4.04 -6.54
CA LEU A 171 -2.09 -3.00 -7.56
C LEU A 171 -0.70 -2.67 -8.13
N GLY A 172 0.33 -3.42 -7.72
CA GLY A 172 1.68 -3.31 -8.25
C GLY A 172 2.46 -2.09 -7.75
N VAL A 173 2.14 -1.58 -6.57
CA VAL A 173 2.97 -0.56 -5.90
C VAL A 173 4.30 -1.20 -5.48
N GLU A 174 5.42 -0.56 -5.82
CA GLU A 174 6.75 -0.97 -5.37
C GLU A 174 7.02 -0.38 -3.98
N ILE A 175 7.39 -1.22 -3.01
CA ILE A 175 7.55 -0.78 -1.62
C ILE A 175 8.92 -1.23 -1.07
N HIS A 176 9.68 -0.27 -0.55
CA HIS A 176 10.97 -0.47 0.09
C HIS A 176 10.88 -0.24 1.59
N TRP A 177 11.27 -1.24 2.37
CA TRP A 177 11.20 -1.25 3.83
C TRP A 177 12.57 -1.06 4.46
N GLY A 178 12.61 -0.51 5.68
CA GLY A 178 13.87 -0.20 6.34
C GLY A 178 14.64 0.95 5.69
N VAL A 179 13.99 1.75 4.83
CA VAL A 179 14.59 2.86 4.10
C VAL A 179 13.94 4.17 4.52
N THR A 180 14.76 5.09 5.01
CA THR A 180 14.36 6.41 5.48
C THR A 180 14.62 7.44 4.40
N PHE A 181 13.59 8.17 4.00
CA PHE A 181 13.74 9.39 3.22
C PHE A 181 14.29 10.52 4.10
N THR A 182 15.38 11.15 3.68
CA THR A 182 16.02 12.26 4.42
C THR A 182 15.95 13.59 3.69
N GLY A 183 15.70 13.60 2.39
CA GLY A 183 15.67 14.83 1.60
C GLY A 183 15.58 14.58 0.11
N LEU A 184 15.67 15.66 -0.66
CA LEU A 184 15.70 15.64 -2.12
C LEU A 184 17.12 15.81 -2.64
N GLN A 185 17.42 15.17 -3.76
CA GLN A 185 18.58 15.50 -4.58
C GLN A 185 18.08 16.21 -5.83
N PRO A 186 18.50 17.48 -6.05
CA PRO A 186 18.09 18.20 -7.25
C PRO A 186 18.73 17.59 -8.50
N PRO A 187 18.11 17.76 -9.68
CA PRO A 187 18.70 17.33 -10.95
C PRO A 187 20.11 17.91 -11.14
N PRO A 188 21.15 17.09 -11.37
CA PRO A 188 22.52 17.58 -11.49
C PRO A 188 22.77 18.37 -12.80
N ARG A 189 21.93 18.14 -13.82
CA ARG A 189 22.01 18.79 -15.12
C ARG A 189 20.64 18.89 -15.76
N LYS A 190 20.51 19.79 -16.74
CA LYS A 190 19.30 19.95 -17.54
C LYS A 190 18.99 18.63 -18.25
N GLY A 191 17.76 18.13 -18.08
CA GLY A 191 17.32 16.84 -18.63
C GLY A 191 17.41 15.65 -17.67
N SER A 192 17.91 15.84 -16.45
CA SER A 192 17.81 14.84 -15.36
C SER A 192 16.60 15.09 -14.47
N GLY A 193 16.14 14.05 -13.77
CA GLY A 193 15.00 14.10 -12.84
C GLY A 193 15.40 14.30 -11.37
N TRP A 194 14.39 14.52 -10.53
CA TRP A 194 14.58 14.61 -9.07
C TRP A 194 14.79 13.21 -8.49
N HIS A 195 15.70 13.13 -7.52
CA HIS A 195 15.98 11.90 -6.78
C HIS A 195 15.76 12.11 -5.28
N ALA A 196 15.71 11.00 -4.53
CA ALA A 196 15.60 11.01 -3.08
C ALA A 196 16.95 10.77 -2.41
N GLN A 197 17.24 11.51 -1.35
CA GLN A 197 18.25 11.14 -0.38
C GLN A 197 17.64 10.09 0.56
N LEU A 198 18.27 8.92 0.65
CA LEU A 198 17.76 7.76 1.37
C LEU A 198 18.83 7.18 2.31
N GLN A 199 18.40 6.63 3.44
CA GLN A 199 19.26 5.97 4.42
C GLN A 199 18.64 4.64 4.92
N PRO A 200 19.42 3.55 5.08
CA PRO A 200 20.83 3.41 4.69
C PRO A 200 21.00 3.44 3.17
N ASN A 201 22.23 3.25 2.67
CA ASN A 201 22.51 3.29 1.24
C ASN A 201 21.53 2.37 0.47
N PRO A 202 20.68 2.92 -0.40
CA PRO A 202 19.63 2.14 -1.05
C PRO A 202 20.19 1.25 -2.16
N PRO A 203 19.44 0.22 -2.60
CA PRO A 203 19.76 -0.51 -3.83
C PRO A 203 19.87 0.45 -5.02
N ALA A 204 20.74 0.13 -5.99
CA ALA A 204 21.03 1.02 -7.13
C ALA A 204 19.78 1.45 -7.91
N GLN A 205 18.79 0.56 -8.06
CA GLN A 205 17.53 0.87 -8.72
C GLN A 205 16.73 1.97 -7.99
N LEU A 206 16.71 1.93 -6.65
CA LEU A 206 16.03 2.93 -5.84
C LEU A 206 16.85 4.23 -5.73
N ALA A 207 18.18 4.13 -5.68
CA ALA A 207 19.10 5.27 -5.69
C ALA A 207 18.92 6.14 -6.95
N ASN A 208 18.74 5.48 -8.09
CA ASN A 208 18.59 6.11 -9.41
C ASN A 208 17.12 6.31 -9.81
N TYR A 209 16.17 6.16 -8.88
CA TYR A 209 14.77 6.36 -9.18
C TYR A 209 14.45 7.85 -9.28
N GLU A 210 14.21 8.31 -10.52
CA GLU A 210 13.70 9.64 -10.81
C GLU A 210 12.19 9.70 -10.63
N PHE A 211 11.70 10.74 -9.97
CA PHE A 211 10.26 11.01 -9.81
C PHE A 211 9.92 12.48 -10.03
N ASP A 212 8.69 12.71 -10.46
CA ASP A 212 8.16 14.06 -10.71
C ASP A 212 7.09 14.46 -9.68
N VAL A 213 6.66 13.49 -8.86
CA VAL A 213 5.69 13.69 -7.78
C VAL A 213 6.23 13.10 -6.48
N LEU A 214 6.36 13.95 -5.45
CA LEU A 214 6.65 13.52 -4.08
C LEU A 214 5.39 13.66 -3.22
N ILE A 215 4.97 12.58 -2.57
CA ILE A 215 3.92 12.61 -1.55
C ILE A 215 4.53 12.24 -0.19
N SER A 216 4.61 13.22 0.72
CA SER A 216 5.04 12.95 2.09
C SER A 216 3.87 12.58 2.99
N ALA A 217 3.83 11.33 3.44
CA ALA A 217 2.86 10.80 4.41
C ALA A 217 3.57 10.24 5.66
N ALA A 218 4.69 10.87 6.05
CA ALA A 218 5.63 10.40 7.07
C ALA A 218 5.14 10.57 8.53
N GLY A 219 3.94 11.11 8.73
CA GLY A 219 3.34 11.38 10.04
C GLY A 219 3.73 12.75 10.62
N GLY A 220 3.17 13.09 11.78
CA GLY A 220 3.19 14.47 12.31
C GLY A 220 4.54 15.03 12.77
N LYS A 221 5.66 14.34 12.55
CA LYS A 221 7.01 14.79 12.96
C LYS A 221 7.98 14.99 11.80
N PHE A 222 7.53 14.80 10.56
CA PHE A 222 8.38 14.98 9.39
C PHE A 222 7.60 15.73 8.31
N VAL A 223 8.24 16.73 7.73
CA VAL A 223 7.77 17.45 6.56
C VAL A 223 8.99 17.73 5.68
N PRO A 224 8.90 17.58 4.34
CA PRO A 224 9.99 17.96 3.46
C PRO A 224 10.36 19.43 3.60
N GLU A 225 11.59 19.75 3.23
CA GLU A 225 12.09 21.12 3.22
C GLU A 225 11.24 22.02 2.29
N GLY A 226 11.12 23.30 2.64
CA GLY A 226 10.28 24.26 1.91
C GLY A 226 8.83 24.38 2.40
N PHE A 227 8.32 23.41 3.17
CA PHE A 227 7.00 23.51 3.80
C PHE A 227 7.05 24.25 5.14
N LYS A 228 6.09 25.14 5.38
CA LYS A 228 5.94 25.84 6.67
C LYS A 228 4.90 25.14 7.54
N VAL A 229 5.29 24.77 8.76
CA VAL A 229 4.37 24.20 9.76
C VAL A 229 3.87 25.32 10.66
N ARG A 230 2.56 25.41 10.86
CA ARG A 230 1.95 26.32 11.83
C ARG A 230 1.69 25.57 13.12
N GLU A 231 2.38 25.94 14.18
CA GLU A 231 2.13 25.43 15.54
C GLU A 231 1.27 26.45 16.30
N MET A 232 0.18 25.98 16.91
CA MET A 232 -0.64 26.73 17.85
C MET A 232 -0.68 25.98 19.17
N ARG A 233 -0.27 26.62 20.26
CA ARG A 233 -0.30 26.03 21.60
C ARG A 233 -1.58 26.46 22.31
N GLY A 234 -2.41 25.47 22.64
CA GLY A 234 -3.58 25.65 23.49
C GLY A 234 -3.24 25.45 24.97
N LYS A 235 -4.25 25.09 25.77
CA LYS A 235 -4.04 24.62 27.15
C LYS A 235 -3.23 23.34 27.16
N LEU A 236 -2.50 23.10 28.25
CA LEU A 236 -1.85 21.82 28.49
C LEU A 236 -2.90 20.69 28.51
N ALA A 237 -2.67 19.67 27.69
CA ALA A 237 -3.52 18.48 27.63
C ALA A 237 -2.63 17.24 27.45
N ILE A 238 -2.90 16.20 28.26
CA ILE A 238 -2.14 14.93 28.24
C ILE A 238 -3.12 13.81 27.92
N GLY A 239 -2.90 13.13 26.80
CA GLY A 239 -3.68 11.96 26.39
C GLY A 239 -2.98 10.65 26.79
N ILE A 240 -3.73 9.71 27.37
CA ILE A 240 -3.24 8.37 27.74
C ILE A 240 -4.01 7.33 26.91
N THR A 241 -3.31 6.34 26.38
CA THR A 241 -3.91 5.21 25.67
C THR A 241 -3.38 3.90 26.22
N ALA A 242 -4.25 2.93 26.47
CA ALA A 242 -3.91 1.59 26.94
C ALA A 242 -4.62 0.54 26.07
N ASN A 243 -4.01 -0.64 25.92
CA ASN A 243 -4.61 -1.82 25.30
C ASN A 243 -4.41 -2.98 26.29
N PHE A 244 -5.48 -3.71 26.59
CA PHE A 244 -5.49 -4.84 27.51
C PHE A 244 -5.71 -6.14 26.75
#